data_AF-A0A482ZPK5-F1
#
_entry.id   AF-A0A482ZPK5-F1
#
_cell.length_a   1.000
_cell.length_b   1.000
_cell.length_c   1.000
_cell.angle_alpha   90.00
_cell.angle_beta   90.00
_cell.angle_gamma   90.00
#
_symmetry.space_group_name_H-M   'P 1'
#
loop_
_entity.id
_entity.type
_entity.pdbx_description
1 polymer ?
#
loop_
_entity_poly.entity_id
_entity_poly.type
_entity_poly.pdbx_seq_one_letter_code
_entity_poly.pdbx_strand_id
1 'polypeptide(L)'
;MIVPKSKFKLLQGKGNLTTYTFKTAQAKHKFCKTCGIKSFYIPRSNPDGYDINVRCLNLQPMDLIIEKFDGKNWEEHAHTLAHLSKET
;
A
#
# COMPACT_ATOMS: atom_id res chain seq x y z
N MET A 1 -5.42 -0.54 2.65
CA MET A 1 -6.03 -1.84 2.24
C MET A 1 -5.01 -2.53 1.36
N ILE A 2 -4.56 -3.73 1.72
CA ILE A 2 -3.54 -4.45 0.94
C ILE A 2 -4.22 -5.44 0.00
N VAL A 3 -3.74 -5.52 -1.24
CA VAL A 3 -4.16 -6.50 -2.23
C VAL A 3 -2.96 -7.24 -2.81
N PRO A 4 -3.11 -8.51 -3.25
CA PRO A 4 -2.08 -9.24 -3.98
C PRO A 4 -1.67 -8.49 -5.24
N LYS A 5 -0.40 -8.61 -5.65
CA LYS A 5 0.10 -8.01 -6.89
C LYS A 5 -0.68 -8.44 -8.13
N SER A 6 -1.21 -9.66 -8.16
CA SER A 6 -2.06 -10.19 -9.24
C SER A 6 -3.37 -9.39 -9.43
N LYS A 7 -3.90 -8.81 -8.34
CA LYS A 7 -5.15 -8.03 -8.33
C LYS A 7 -4.92 -6.53 -8.51
N PHE A 8 -3.69 -6.09 -8.80
CA PHE A 8 -3.35 -4.69 -9.06
C PHE A 8 -2.83 -4.48 -10.49
N LYS A 9 -3.40 -3.51 -11.19
CA LYS A 9 -2.90 -3.05 -12.49
C LYS A 9 -2.83 -1.53 -12.54
N LEU A 10 -1.63 -0.99 -12.78
CA LEU A 10 -1.46 0.43 -13.05
C LEU A 10 -1.91 0.73 -14.49
N LEU A 11 -3.06 1.39 -14.63
CA LEU A 11 -3.63 1.70 -15.94
C LEU A 11 -2.92 2.87 -16.63
N GLN A 12 -2.52 3.90 -15.87
CA GLN A 12 -1.92 5.12 -16.41
C GLN A 12 -0.99 5.82 -15.42
N GLY A 13 -0.28 6.85 -15.88
CA GLY A 13 0.49 7.75 -15.01
C GLY A 13 1.86 7.23 -14.55
N LYS A 14 2.32 6.07 -15.05
CA LYS A 14 3.61 5.45 -14.66
C LYS A 14 4.80 6.42 -14.73
N GLY A 15 4.90 7.22 -15.80
CA GLY A 15 5.98 8.21 -15.97
C GLY A 15 5.90 9.44 -15.06
N ASN A 16 4.76 9.63 -14.39
CA ASN A 16 4.54 10.73 -13.45
C ASN A 16 4.63 10.27 -11.98
N LEU A 17 4.93 8.99 -11.73
CA LEU A 17 5.20 8.49 -10.39
C LEU A 17 6.68 8.69 -10.06
N THR A 18 6.95 9.15 -8.84
CA THR A 18 8.27 9.05 -8.23
C THR A 18 8.24 8.01 -7.10
N THR A 19 9.40 7.46 -6.76
CA THR A 19 9.52 6.46 -5.70
C THR A 19 10.46 6.96 -4.62
N TYR A 20 9.97 6.97 -3.39
CA TYR A 20 10.76 7.22 -2.19
C TYR A 20 10.92 5.92 -1.40
N THR A 21 12.12 5.69 -0.89
CA THR A 21 12.48 4.53 -0.07
C THR A 21 13.36 4.99 1.09
N PHE A 22 13.27 4.33 2.24
CA PHE A 22 14.09 4.65 3.40
C PHE A 22 14.45 3.37 4.17
N LYS A 23 15.41 3.46 5.12
CA LYS A 23 15.94 2.35 5.91
C LYS A 23 16.33 1.15 5.02
N THR A 24 15.60 0.04 5.11
CA THR A 24 15.88 -1.21 4.37
C THR A 24 15.57 -1.11 2.88
N ALA A 25 14.97 0.00 2.44
CA ALA A 25 14.50 0.25 1.09
C ALA A 25 13.52 -0.79 0.53
N GLN A 26 12.94 -1.66 1.38
CA GLN A 26 11.95 -2.66 0.97
C GLN A 26 10.62 -2.01 0.58
N ALA A 27 10.11 -1.10 1.43
CA ALA A 27 8.92 -0.33 1.10
C ALA A 27 9.22 0.64 -0.05
N LYS A 28 8.36 0.64 -1.07
CA LYS A 28 8.43 1.53 -2.24
C LYS A 28 7.27 2.52 -2.21
N HIS A 29 7.46 3.68 -1.58
CA HIS A 29 6.45 4.72 -1.50
C HIS A 29 6.31 5.41 -2.86
N LYS A 30 5.19 5.20 -3.55
CA LYS A 30 4.95 5.73 -4.89
C LYS A 30 3.95 6.87 -4.86
N PHE A 31 4.34 8.05 -5.30
CA PHE A 31 3.45 9.21 -5.35
C PHE A 31 3.60 9.97 -6.65
N CYS A 32 2.55 10.69 -7.02
CA CYS A 32 2.55 11.57 -8.19
C CYS A 32 3.50 12.74 -7.96
N LYS A 33 4.50 12.92 -8.82
CA LYS A 33 5.45 14.04 -8.71
C LYS A 33 4.82 15.41 -9.00
N THR A 34 3.62 15.44 -9.60
CA THR A 34 2.88 16.70 -9.88
C THR A 34 1.98 17.12 -8.72
N CYS A 35 1.16 16.21 -8.17
CA CYS A 35 0.18 16.57 -7.14
C CYS A 35 0.52 16.03 -5.73
N GLY A 36 1.60 15.25 -5.58
CA GLY A 36 2.03 14.69 -4.30
C GLY A 36 1.21 13.52 -3.77
N ILE A 37 0.11 13.15 -4.43
CA ILE A 37 -0.79 12.09 -3.95
C ILE A 37 -0.13 10.70 -4.08
N LYS A 38 -0.15 9.96 -2.96
CA LYS A 38 0.20 8.53 -2.84
C LYS A 38 -1.08 7.69 -2.89
N SER A 39 -1.52 7.33 -4.08
CA SER A 39 -2.72 6.48 -4.27
C SER A 39 -2.47 5.01 -3.91
N PHE A 40 -1.22 4.55 -4.02
CA PHE A 40 -0.79 3.23 -3.62
C PHE A 40 0.70 3.19 -3.28
N TYR A 41 1.16 2.14 -2.61
CA TYR A 41 2.58 1.84 -2.48
C TYR A 41 2.83 0.35 -2.27
N ILE A 42 4.09 -0.08 -2.32
CA ILE A 42 4.49 -1.45 -1.94
C ILE A 42 4.98 -1.39 -0.49
N PRO A 43 4.25 -1.95 0.48
CA PRO A 43 4.64 -1.92 1.89
C PRO A 43 5.77 -2.92 2.22
N ARG A 44 6.53 -2.65 3.29
CA ARG A 44 7.56 -3.58 3.79
C ARG A 44 6.96 -4.89 4.30
N SER A 45 5.77 -4.85 4.91
CA SER A 45 5.08 -6.03 5.46
C SER A 45 4.58 -6.99 4.38
N ASN A 46 4.29 -6.48 3.19
CA ASN A 46 3.72 -7.23 2.07
C ASN A 46 4.40 -6.80 0.76
N PRO A 47 5.68 -7.18 0.56
CA PRO A 47 6.46 -6.78 -0.62
C PRO A 47 5.92 -7.39 -1.93
N ASP A 48 5.06 -8.40 -1.81
CA ASP A 48 4.30 -9.11 -2.83
C ASP A 48 2.91 -8.50 -3.11
N GLY A 49 2.54 -7.42 -2.41
CA GLY A 49 1.25 -6.73 -2.56
C GLY A 49 1.36 -5.23 -2.75
N TYR A 50 0.20 -4.59 -2.88
CA TYR A 50 0.03 -3.15 -2.92
C TYR A 50 -0.92 -2.70 -1.82
N ASP A 51 -0.53 -1.68 -1.06
CA ASP A 51 -1.44 -0.97 -0.16
C ASP A 51 -2.08 0.21 -0.90
N ILE A 52 -3.41 0.24 -0.91
CA ILE A 52 -4.25 1.21 -1.58
C ILE A 52 -4.77 2.25 -0.58
N ASN A 53 -4.61 3.52 -0.94
CA ASN A 53 -5.25 4.62 -0.24
C ASN A 53 -6.74 4.64 -0.57
N VAL A 54 -7.58 4.27 0.40
CA VAL A 54 -9.04 4.17 0.22
C VAL A 54 -9.71 5.48 -0.21
N ARG A 55 -9.13 6.62 0.17
CA ARG A 55 -9.63 7.95 -0.25
C ARG A 55 -9.37 8.25 -1.72
N CYS A 56 -8.57 7.43 -2.41
CA CYS A 56 -8.30 7.54 -3.84
C CYS A 56 -9.14 6.58 -4.69
N LEU A 57 -10.07 5.84 -4.09
CA LEU A 57 -11.01 5.00 -4.84
C LEU A 57 -12.14 5.86 -5.43
N ASN A 58 -12.48 5.61 -6.69
CA ASN A 58 -13.62 6.27 -7.33
C ASN A 58 -14.94 5.88 -6.65
N LEU A 59 -15.10 4.59 -6.35
CA LEU A 59 -16.21 4.07 -5.56
C LEU A 59 -15.77 4.04 -4.09
N GLN A 60 -16.38 4.90 -3.28
CA GLN A 60 -16.17 4.88 -1.85
C GLN A 60 -17.02 3.77 -1.23
N PRO A 61 -16.45 2.96 -0.31
CA PRO A 61 -17.24 1.98 0.40
C PRO A 61 -18.27 2.69 1.30
N MET A 62 -19.45 2.11 1.47
CA MET A 62 -20.46 2.64 2.38
C MET A 62 -19.97 2.60 3.83
N ASP A 63 -19.29 1.52 4.20
CA ASP A 63 -18.72 1.30 5.53
C ASP A 63 -17.22 0.99 5.46
N LEU A 64 -16.49 1.45 6.47
CA LEU A 64 -15.06 1.16 6.64
C LEU A 64 -14.83 0.45 7.97
N ILE A 65 -14.33 -0.78 7.89
CA ILE A 65 -13.83 -1.49 9.05
C ILE A 65 -12.39 -1.04 9.29
N ILE A 66 -12.15 -0.41 10.44
CA ILE A 66 -10.84 0.08 10.84
C ILE A 66 -10.27 -0.86 11.91
N GLU A 67 -9.26 -1.63 11.54
CA GLU A 67 -8.50 -2.44 12.46
C GLU A 67 -7.29 -1.64 12.97
N LYS A 68 -7.15 -1.58 14.30
CA LYS A 68 -6.00 -0.91 14.93
C LYS A 68 -4.77 -1.78 14.78
N PHE A 69 -3.64 -1.16 14.46
CA PHE A 69 -2.33 -1.81 14.39
C PHE A 69 -1.35 -1.10 15.31
N ASP A 70 -0.56 -1.88 16.05
CA ASP A 70 0.52 -1.34 16.88
C ASP A 70 1.74 -0.97 16.00
N GLY A 71 1.77 0.29 15.58
CA GLY A 71 2.90 0.84 14.84
C GLY A 71 4.14 1.11 15.69
N LYS A 72 4.03 1.18 17.03
CA LYS A 72 5.17 1.43 17.93
C LYS A 72 6.04 0.18 18.03
N ASN A 73 5.42 -0.98 18.20
CA ASN A 73 6.10 -2.28 18.29
C ASN A 73 6.11 -3.01 16.93
N TRP A 74 6.50 -2.31 15.86
CA TRP A 74 6.36 -2.80 14.49
C TRP A 74 7.03 -4.15 14.23
N GLU A 75 8.25 -4.36 14.73
CA GLU A 75 9.01 -5.61 14.49
C GLU A 75 8.35 -6.84 15.13
N GLU A 76 7.58 -6.64 16.21
CA GLU A 76 6.84 -7.72 16.88
C GLU A 76 5.53 -8.05 16.15
N HIS A 77 4.88 -7.08 15.49
CA HIS A 77 3.55 -7.24 14.95
C HIS A 77 3.46 -7.30 13.42
N ALA A 78 4.46 -6.83 12.65
CA ALA A 78 4.34 -6.71 11.20
C ALA A 78 4.01 -8.04 10.48
N HIS A 79 4.45 -9.17 11.03
CA HIS A 79 4.19 -10.50 10.48
C HIS A 79 2.70 -10.86 10.45
N THR A 80 1.88 -10.27 11.33
CA THR A 80 0.44 -10.53 11.37
C THR A 80 -0.27 -10.02 10.11
N LEU A 81 0.32 -9.06 9.40
CA LEU A 81 -0.21 -8.48 8.17
C LEU A 81 0.06 -9.33 6.91
N ALA A 82 0.91 -10.36 7.00
CA ALA A 82 1.37 -11.13 5.84
C ALA A 82 0.23 -11.80 5.05
N HIS A 83 -0.89 -12.11 5.70
CA HIS A 83 -2.04 -12.72 5.05
C HIS A 83 -2.77 -11.77 4.09
N LEU A 84 -2.61 -10.44 4.22
CA LEU A 84 -3.36 -9.45 3.45
C LEU A 84 -2.97 -9.37 1.97
N SER A 85 -1.81 -9.91 1.57
CA SER A 85 -1.38 -10.00 0.18
C SER A 85 -1.46 -11.41 -0.41
N LYS A 86 -1.98 -12.38 0.35
CA LYS A 86 -2.16 -13.75 -0.15
C LYS A 86 -3.29 -13.81 -1.17
N GLU A 87 -3.11 -14.68 -2.16
CA GLU A 87 -4.17 -15.02 -3.10
C GLU A 87 -5.38 -15.57 -2.33
N THR A 88 -6.55 -15.04 -2.69
CA THR A 88 -7.88 -15.37 -2.16
C THR A 88 -8.77 -15.77 -3.31
#